data_AF-A0A8X6GQ47-F1
#
_entry.id   AF-A0A8X6GQ47-F1
#
_cell.length_a   1.000
_cell.length_b   1.000
_cell.length_c   1.000
_cell.angle_alpha   90.00
_cell.angle_beta   90.00
_cell.angle_gamma   90.00
#
_symmetry.space_group_name_H-M   'P 1'
#
loop_
_entity.id
_entity.type
_entity.pdbx_description
1 polymer ?
#
loop_
_entity_poly.entity_id
_entity_poly.type
_entity_poly.pdbx_seq_one_letter_code
_entity_poly.pdbx_strand_id
1 'polypeptide(L)'
;MFENATKEDLVTVLAEMGETVDADLGIMELKQKLMLNKAYLEDEEFVRHVLATTIEDRMEKEEDRRKEEKYKEERRRNEEEYKEERKKKEEEFKKKAEERRLERILELELARIEAARWKAEKEAIIREARHK
;
A
#
# COMPACT_ATOMS: atom_id res chain seq x y z
N MET A 1 27.30 26.75 14.52
CA MET A 1 27.78 26.30 13.20
C MET A 1 27.42 24.84 12.92
N PHE A 2 27.80 23.88 13.77
CA PHE A 2 27.62 22.43 13.50
C PHE A 2 26.32 21.81 14.01
N GLU A 3 25.25 22.59 14.14
CA GLU A 3 23.98 22.09 14.64
C GLU A 3 23.32 21.22 13.56
N ASN A 4 22.84 20.02 13.93
CA ASN A 4 22.27 19.02 13.01
C ASN A 4 23.22 18.47 11.92
N ALA A 5 24.51 18.85 11.97
CA ALA A 5 25.55 18.29 11.13
C ALA A 5 25.90 16.86 11.59
N THR A 6 25.79 15.90 10.68
CA THR A 6 26.21 14.52 10.90
C THR A 6 27.66 14.30 10.47
N LYS A 7 28.19 13.11 10.76
CA LYS A 7 29.51 12.70 10.28
C LYS A 7 29.61 12.78 8.75
N GLU A 8 28.56 12.37 8.04
CA GLU A 8 28.54 12.36 6.58
C GLU A 8 28.57 13.79 6.01
N ASP A 9 27.81 14.73 6.57
CA ASP A 9 27.85 16.12 6.09
C ASP A 9 29.25 16.71 6.24
N LEU A 10 29.88 16.49 7.40
CA LEU A 10 31.22 17.02 7.67
C LEU A 10 32.27 16.42 6.74
N VAL A 11 32.16 15.12 6.43
CA VAL A 11 33.04 14.45 5.46
C VAL A 11 32.83 15.04 4.07
N THR A 12 31.58 15.22 3.64
CA THR A 12 31.25 15.81 2.34
C THR A 12 31.80 17.22 2.21
N VAL A 13 31.56 18.10 3.19
CA VAL A 13 32.05 19.48 3.17
C VAL A 13 33.59 19.52 3.16
N LEU A 14 34.26 18.70 3.96
CA LEU A 14 35.72 18.61 3.94
C LEU A 14 36.24 18.15 2.57
N ALA A 15 35.60 17.15 1.96
CA ALA A 15 35.96 16.66 0.64
C ALA A 15 35.76 17.73 -0.46
N GLU A 16 34.67 18.51 -0.40
CA GLU A 16 34.42 19.63 -1.31
C GLU A 16 35.47 20.74 -1.21
N MET A 17 36.04 20.92 -0.02
CA MET A 17 37.16 21.85 0.22
C MET A 17 38.53 21.26 -0.10
N GLY A 18 38.58 20.05 -0.67
CA GLY A 18 39.83 19.38 -1.06
C GLY A 18 40.61 18.75 0.09
N GLU A 19 40.00 18.57 1.26
CA GLU A 19 40.59 17.83 2.38
C GLU A 19 40.33 16.33 2.23
N THR A 20 41.39 15.53 2.32
CA THR A 20 41.25 14.09 2.45
C THR A 20 40.91 13.75 3.89
N VAL A 21 39.79 13.07 4.10
CA VAL A 21 39.30 12.69 5.42
C VAL A 21 39.38 11.18 5.57
N ASP A 22 39.97 10.71 6.66
CA ASP A 22 39.98 9.29 7.00
C ASP A 22 38.57 8.88 7.49
N ALA A 23 38.10 7.72 7.01
CA ALA A 23 36.81 7.16 7.38
C ALA A 23 36.70 6.87 8.89
N ASP A 24 37.83 6.66 9.57
CA ASP A 24 37.84 6.34 11.00
C ASP A 24 37.71 7.57 11.91
N LEU A 25 37.80 8.80 11.37
CA LEU A 25 37.72 10.01 12.17
C LEU A 25 36.35 10.16 12.86
N GLY A 26 36.41 10.55 14.13
CA GLY A 26 35.24 10.87 14.94
C GLY A 26 34.63 12.23 14.58
N ILE A 27 33.35 12.43 14.88
CA ILE A 27 32.64 13.68 14.56
C ILE A 27 33.31 14.93 15.17
N MET A 28 33.92 14.81 16.36
CA MET A 28 34.64 15.93 16.99
C MET A 28 35.93 16.26 16.24
N GLU A 29 36.66 15.25 15.77
CA GLU A 29 37.90 15.42 15.01
C GLU A 29 37.60 16.05 13.65
N LEU A 30 36.47 15.67 13.02
CA LEU A 30 36.00 16.29 11.78
C LEU A 30 35.64 17.76 11.96
N LYS A 31 34.92 18.11 13.04
CA LYS A 31 34.62 19.51 13.38
C LYS A 31 35.90 20.31 13.59
N GLN A 32 36.85 19.77 14.33
CA GLN A 32 38.16 20.40 14.53
C GLN A 32 38.92 20.58 13.22
N LYS A 33 38.95 19.55 12.37
CA LYS A 33 39.60 19.61 11.06
C LYS A 33 38.98 20.68 10.16
N LEU A 34 37.65 20.80 10.18
CA LEU A 34 36.95 21.85 9.43
C LEU A 34 37.33 23.25 9.91
N MET A 35 37.37 23.48 11.23
CA MET A 35 37.72 24.79 11.81
C MET A 35 39.19 25.19 11.55
N LEU A 36 40.07 24.21 11.39
CA LEU A 36 41.49 24.43 11.10
C LEU A 36 41.80 24.49 9.59
N ASN A 37 40.81 24.19 8.74
CA ASN A 37 41.00 24.22 7.30
C ASN A 37 41.21 25.67 6.82
N LYS A 38 42.08 25.83 5.82
CA LYS A 38 42.43 27.15 5.28
C LYS A 38 41.21 27.93 4.78
N ALA A 39 40.25 27.27 4.14
CA ALA A 39 39.04 27.93 3.64
C ALA A 39 38.19 28.49 4.80
N TYR A 40 38.12 27.80 5.93
CA TYR A 40 37.45 28.30 7.13
C TYR A 40 38.14 29.55 7.69
N LEU A 41 39.47 29.52 7.76
CA LEU A 41 40.26 30.64 8.27
C LEU A 41 40.21 31.87 7.36
N GLU A 42 40.01 31.67 6.06
CA GLU A 42 39.86 32.74 5.07
C GLU A 42 38.43 33.29 5.01
N ASP A 43 37.42 32.40 5.05
CA ASP A 43 36.00 32.77 4.97
C ASP A 43 35.11 31.77 5.73
N GLU A 44 34.86 32.07 7.01
CA GLU A 44 33.99 31.27 7.88
C GLU A 44 32.53 31.24 7.40
N GLU A 45 32.03 32.34 6.82
CA GLU A 45 30.65 32.40 6.33
C GLU A 45 30.44 31.50 5.12
N PHE A 46 31.42 31.44 4.21
CA PHE A 46 31.41 30.49 3.09
C PHE A 46 31.28 29.05 3.59
N VAL A 47 32.13 28.62 4.53
CA VAL A 47 32.08 27.24 5.05
C VAL A 47 30.77 26.95 5.78
N ARG A 48 30.22 27.95 6.49
CA ARG A 48 28.90 27.83 7.12
C ARG A 48 27.78 27.67 6.09
N HIS A 49 27.85 28.39 4.96
CA HIS A 49 26.87 28.27 3.90
C HIS A 49 26.93 26.90 3.22
N VAL A 50 28.13 26.43 2.87
CA VAL A 50 28.34 25.09 2.27
C VAL A 50 27.76 24.01 3.19
N LEU A 51 28.10 24.05 4.48
CA LEU A 51 27.56 23.08 5.45
C LEU A 51 26.04 23.15 5.58
N ALA A 52 25.45 24.35 5.57
CA ALA A 52 23.99 24.51 5.63
C ALA A 52 23.33 23.87 4.41
N THR A 53 23.83 24.13 3.20
CA THR A 53 23.32 23.54 1.96
C THR A 53 23.46 22.02 1.96
N THR A 54 24.60 21.46 2.40
CA THR A 54 24.77 20.00 2.50
C THR A 54 23.73 19.36 3.44
N ILE A 55 23.45 20.00 4.58
CA ILE A 55 22.44 19.52 5.55
C ILE A 55 21.03 19.61 4.95
N GLU A 56 20.70 20.73 4.31
CA GLU A 56 19.41 20.94 3.65
C GLU A 56 19.17 19.91 2.55
N ASP A 57 20.14 19.68 1.68
CA ASP A 57 20.08 18.68 0.60
C ASP A 57 19.85 17.27 1.14
N ARG A 58 20.53 16.89 2.24
CA ARG A 58 20.30 15.58 2.88
C ARG A 58 18.87 15.49 3.41
N MET A 59 18.41 16.52 4.12
CA MET A 59 17.07 16.53 4.70
C MET A 59 15.98 16.45 3.63
N GLU A 60 16.15 17.15 2.50
CA GLU A 60 15.22 17.09 1.37
C GLU A 60 15.17 15.67 0.79
N LYS A 61 16.33 15.04 0.55
CA LYS A 61 16.41 13.65 0.08
C LYS A 61 15.76 12.65 1.04
N GLU A 62 15.95 12.83 2.35
CA GLU A 62 15.31 12.00 3.37
C GLU A 62 13.78 12.19 3.38
N GLU A 63 13.31 13.43 3.24
CA GLU A 63 11.88 13.73 3.16
C GLU A 63 11.25 13.11 1.91
N ASP A 64 11.91 13.23 0.76
CA ASP A 64 11.45 12.66 -0.49
C ASP A 64 11.39 11.14 -0.44
N ARG A 65 12.43 10.49 0.11
CA ARG A 65 12.41 9.05 0.36
C ARG A 65 11.24 8.66 1.26
N ARG A 66 10.99 9.41 2.32
CA ARG A 66 9.87 9.15 3.24
C ARG A 66 8.51 9.34 2.54
N LYS A 67 8.37 10.32 1.65
CA LYS A 67 7.16 10.51 0.82
C LYS A 67 6.96 9.33 -0.12
N GLU A 68 8.00 8.88 -0.80
CA GLU A 68 7.94 7.72 -1.68
C GLU A 68 7.54 6.44 -0.94
N GLU A 69 8.11 6.19 0.23
CA GLU A 69 7.76 5.04 1.06
C GLU A 69 6.29 5.08 1.48
N LYS A 70 5.79 6.24 1.89
CA LYS A 70 4.35 6.42 2.20
C LYS A 70 3.45 6.15 0.99
N TYR A 71 3.81 6.66 -0.19
CA TYR A 71 3.03 6.44 -1.41
C TYR A 71 3.00 4.95 -1.79
N LYS A 72 4.12 4.25 -1.66
CA LYS A 72 4.21 2.80 -1.89
C LYS A 72 3.33 2.01 -0.91
N GLU A 73 3.35 2.37 0.37
CA GLU A 73 2.51 1.75 1.40
C GLU A 73 1.01 1.97 1.12
N GLU A 74 0.61 3.20 0.82
CA GLU A 74 -0.78 3.56 0.51
C GLU A 74 -1.28 2.83 -0.74
N ARG A 75 -0.45 2.77 -1.79
CA ARG A 75 -0.76 1.98 -2.98
C ARG A 75 -0.97 0.51 -2.68
N ARG A 76 -0.08 -0.11 -1.89
CA ARG A 76 -0.21 -1.52 -1.50
C ARG A 76 -1.52 -1.75 -0.75
N ARG A 77 -1.85 -0.87 0.19
CA ARG A 77 -3.10 -0.93 0.95
C ARG A 77 -4.33 -0.84 0.06
N ASN A 78 -4.36 0.13 -0.86
CA ASN A 78 -5.48 0.30 -1.80
C ASN A 78 -5.62 -0.90 -2.74
N GLU A 79 -4.51 -1.50 -3.19
CA GLU A 79 -4.54 -2.71 -4.02
C GLU A 79 -5.07 -3.94 -3.26
N GLU A 80 -4.72 -4.07 -1.98
CA GLU A 80 -5.26 -5.13 -1.10
C GLU A 80 -6.76 -4.96 -0.88
N GLU A 81 -7.21 -3.74 -0.57
CA GLU A 81 -8.62 -3.41 -0.40
C GLU A 81 -9.43 -3.71 -1.66
N TYR A 82 -8.94 -3.28 -2.83
CA TYR A 82 -9.61 -3.56 -4.11
C TYR A 82 -9.70 -5.06 -4.41
N LYS A 83 -8.66 -5.84 -4.09
CA LYS A 83 -8.68 -7.30 -4.24
C LYS A 83 -9.73 -7.93 -3.32
N GLU A 84 -9.84 -7.45 -2.08
CA GLU A 84 -10.81 -7.96 -1.12
C GLU A 84 -12.25 -7.63 -1.54
N GLU A 85 -12.52 -6.39 -1.96
CA GLU A 85 -13.83 -5.99 -2.50
C GLU A 85 -14.24 -6.83 -3.71
N ARG A 86 -13.31 -7.08 -4.62
CA ARG A 86 -13.57 -7.94 -5.79
C ARG A 86 -13.93 -9.37 -5.38
N LYS A 87 -13.23 -9.95 -4.40
CA LYS A 87 -13.55 -11.28 -3.88
C LYS A 87 -14.95 -11.31 -3.28
N LYS A 88 -15.29 -10.31 -2.44
CA LYS A 88 -16.64 -10.20 -1.84
C LYS A 88 -17.72 -10.12 -2.90
N LYS A 89 -17.55 -9.29 -3.93
CA LYS A 89 -18.50 -9.18 -5.05
C LYS A 89 -18.63 -10.49 -5.83
N GLU A 90 -17.53 -11.21 -6.05
CA GLU A 90 -17.56 -12.50 -6.73
C GLU A 90 -18.30 -13.56 -5.91
N GLU A 91 -18.06 -13.62 -4.60
CA GLU A 91 -18.76 -14.52 -3.68
C GLU A 91 -20.25 -14.19 -3.60
N GLU A 92 -20.61 -12.91 -3.50
CA GLU A 92 -22.00 -12.47 -3.51
C GLU A 92 -22.69 -12.85 -4.82
N PHE A 93 -22.02 -12.67 -5.96
CA PHE A 93 -22.54 -13.06 -7.26
C PHE A 93 -22.76 -14.58 -7.34
N LYS A 94 -21.81 -15.38 -6.84
CA LYS A 94 -21.95 -16.85 -6.79
C LYS A 94 -23.13 -17.27 -5.92
N LYS A 95 -23.25 -16.70 -4.72
CA LYS A 95 -24.36 -16.99 -3.80
C LYS A 95 -25.71 -16.66 -4.44
N LYS A 96 -25.82 -15.49 -5.07
CA LYS A 96 -27.05 -15.07 -5.78
C LYS A 96 -27.38 -15.97 -6.97
N ALA A 97 -26.38 -16.44 -7.70
CA ALA A 97 -26.58 -17.37 -8.79
C ALA A 97 -27.05 -18.75 -8.29
N GLU A 98 -26.54 -19.20 -7.15
CA GLU A 98 -26.96 -20.44 -6.49
C GLU A 98 -28.38 -20.33 -5.95
N GLU A 99 -28.73 -19.23 -5.29
CA GLU A 99 -30.09 -18.97 -4.82
C GLU A 99 -31.12 -19.04 -5.95
N ARG A 100 -30.84 -18.38 -7.09
CA ARG A 100 -31.68 -18.48 -8.29
C ARG A 100 -31.80 -19.89 -8.85
N ARG A 101 -30.72 -20.69 -8.75
CA ARG A 101 -30.76 -22.10 -9.17
C ARG A 101 -31.68 -22.91 -8.26
N LEU A 102 -31.59 -22.73 -6.94
CA LEU A 102 -32.43 -23.41 -5.97
C LEU A 102 -33.90 -23.01 -6.10
N GLU A 103 -34.18 -21.72 -6.28
CA GLU A 103 -35.54 -21.21 -6.50
C GLU A 103 -36.17 -21.84 -7.74
N ARG A 104 -35.42 -21.92 -8.85
CA ARG A 104 -35.88 -22.58 -10.07
C ARG A 104 -36.13 -24.08 -9.88
N ILE A 105 -35.30 -24.77 -9.09
CA ILE A 105 -35.52 -26.18 -8.77
C ILE A 105 -36.82 -26.33 -7.98
N LEU A 106 -37.02 -25.50 -6.96
CA LEU A 106 -38.22 -25.52 -6.12
C LEU A 106 -39.49 -25.27 -6.95
N GLU A 107 -39.47 -24.29 -7.85
CA GLU A 107 -40.58 -24.00 -8.76
C GLU A 107 -40.93 -25.21 -9.63
N LEU A 108 -39.92 -25.88 -10.20
CA LEU A 108 -40.13 -27.08 -11.01
C LEU A 108 -40.67 -28.26 -10.19
N GLU A 109 -40.25 -28.42 -8.94
CA GLU A 109 -40.77 -29.46 -8.06
C GLU A 109 -42.22 -29.19 -7.67
N LEU A 110 -42.58 -27.95 -7.34
CA LEU A 110 -43.96 -27.57 -7.06
C LEU A 110 -44.87 -27.82 -8.27
N ALA A 111 -44.44 -27.39 -9.46
CA ALA A 111 -45.19 -27.63 -10.70
C ALA A 111 -45.38 -29.13 -10.98
N ARG A 112 -44.37 -29.97 -10.69
CA ARG A 112 -44.48 -31.43 -10.81
C ARG A 112 -45.51 -32.00 -9.83
N ILE A 113 -45.52 -31.55 -8.58
CA ILE A 113 -46.47 -32.00 -7.56
C ILE A 113 -47.90 -31.60 -7.95
N GLU A 114 -48.10 -30.36 -8.39
CA GLU A 114 -49.40 -29.86 -8.84
C GLU A 114 -49.93 -30.63 -10.06
N ALA A 115 -49.06 -30.88 -11.05
CA ALA A 115 -49.43 -31.68 -12.22
C ALA A 115 -49.81 -33.12 -11.83
N ALA A 116 -49.09 -33.74 -10.90
CA ALA A 116 -49.42 -35.07 -10.38
C ALA A 116 -50.77 -35.08 -9.66
N ARG A 117 -51.04 -34.05 -8.85
CA ARG A 117 -52.32 -33.88 -8.14
C ARG A 117 -53.48 -33.74 -9.12
N TRP A 118 -53.35 -32.87 -10.13
CA TRP A 118 -54.37 -32.67 -11.15
C TRP A 118 -54.65 -33.95 -11.94
N LYS A 119 -53.60 -34.71 -12.27
CA LYS A 119 -53.74 -36.00 -12.95
C LYS A 119 -54.50 -37.01 -12.08
N ALA A 120 -54.15 -37.12 -10.80
CA ALA A 120 -54.82 -38.03 -9.87
C ALA A 120 -56.31 -37.68 -9.68
N GLU A 121 -56.63 -36.38 -9.57
CA GLU A 121 -58.01 -35.89 -9.46
C GLU A 121 -58.83 -36.23 -10.71
N LYS A 122 -58.26 -36.00 -11.90
CA LYS A 122 -58.90 -36.37 -13.17
C LYS A 122 -59.15 -37.88 -13.27
N GLU A 123 -58.19 -38.70 -12.87
CA GLU A 123 -58.32 -40.16 -12.85
C GLU A 123 -59.40 -40.62 -11.86
N ALA A 124 -59.51 -39.98 -10.69
CA ALA A 124 -60.55 -40.27 -9.71
C ALA A 124 -61.97 -39.97 -10.26
N ILE A 125 -62.15 -38.81 -10.90
CA ILE A 125 -63.41 -38.43 -11.55
C ILE A 125 -63.80 -39.45 -12.63
N ILE A 126 -62.85 -39.84 -13.49
CA ILE A 126 -63.10 -40.85 -14.55
C ILE A 126 -63.47 -42.20 -13.93
N ARG A 127 -62.81 -42.61 -12.85
CA ARG A 127 -63.12 -43.87 -12.15
C ARG A 127 -64.54 -43.84 -11.57
N GLU A 128 -64.92 -42.76 -10.90
CA GLU A 128 -66.26 -42.62 -10.32
C GLU A 128 -67.36 -42.63 -11.40
N ALA A 129 -67.11 -41.99 -12.55
CA ALA A 129 -68.03 -41.98 -13.68
C ALA A 129 -68.20 -43.35 -14.37
N ARG A 130 -67.25 -44.28 -14.21
CA ARG A 130 -67.34 -45.65 -14.75
C ARG A 130 -68.05 -46.63 -13.81
N HIS A 131 -68.25 -46.26 -12.54
CA HIS A 131 -68.92 -47.07 -11.53
C HIS A 131 -70.35 -46.61 -11.21
N LYS A 132 -70.84 -45.58 -11.90
CA LYS A 132 -72.26 -45.16 -11.95
C LYS A 132 -72.90 -45.67 -13.23
#